data_AF-A0AA50HLX0-F1
#
_entry.id   AF-A0AA50HLX0-F1
#
_cell.length_a   1.000
_cell.length_b   1.000
_cell.length_c   1.000
_cell.angle_alpha   90.00
_cell.angle_beta   90.00
_cell.angle_gamma   90.00
#
_symmetry.space_group_name_H-M   'P 1'
#
loop_
_entity.id
_entity.type
_entity.pdbx_description
1 polymer ?
#
loop_
_entity_poly.entity_id
_entity_poly.type
_entity_poly.pdbx_seq_one_letter_code
_entity_poly.pdbx_strand_id
1 'polypeptide(L)' 'MKTIKTFVAVAALSLISFGSFAQSITVSAPTLDDAEAKISAQALQAGASYKITGARVDNGAYVSAELTK' A
#
# COMPACT_ATOMS: atom_id res chain seq x y z
N MET A 1 -5.57 -40.33 -11.65
CA MET A 1 -4.79 -39.27 -12.35
C MET A 1 -5.53 -37.94 -12.58
N LYS A 2 -6.88 -37.87 -12.47
CA LYS A 2 -7.64 -36.62 -12.69
C LYS A 2 -7.74 -35.71 -11.45
N THR A 3 -7.80 -36.26 -10.24
CA THR A 3 -8.07 -35.51 -9.00
C THR A 3 -6.85 -34.79 -8.41
N ILE A 4 -5.64 -35.30 -8.63
CA ILE A 4 -4.39 -34.73 -8.11
C ILE A 4 -4.06 -33.38 -8.79
N LYS A 5 -4.40 -33.24 -10.08
CA LYS A 5 -4.15 -32.00 -10.83
C LYS A 5 -4.99 -30.82 -10.31
N THR A 6 -6.19 -31.09 -9.80
CA THR A 6 -7.10 -30.06 -9.29
C THR A 6 -6.63 -29.48 -7.97
N PHE A 7 -6.07 -30.30 -7.08
CA PHE A 7 -5.57 -29.81 -5.78
C PHE A 7 -4.32 -28.93 -5.91
N VAL A 8 -3.40 -29.26 -6.83
CA VAL A 8 -2.21 -28.41 -7.10
C VAL A 8 -2.64 -27.06 -7.69
N ALA A 9 -3.65 -27.04 -8.56
CA ALA A 9 -4.18 -25.80 -9.12
C ALA A 9 -4.85 -24.92 -8.06
N VAL A 10 -5.58 -25.50 -7.10
CA VAL A 10 -6.24 -24.78 -6.00
C VAL A 10 -5.20 -24.21 -5.02
N ALA A 11 -4.11 -24.93 -4.74
CA ALA A 11 -3.02 -24.44 -3.89
C ALA A 11 -2.21 -23.30 -4.55
N ALA A 12 -2.08 -23.30 -5.88
CA ALA A 12 -1.45 -22.20 -6.60
C ALA A 12 -2.35 -20.95 -6.65
N LEU A 13 -3.68 -21.12 -6.74
CA LEU A 13 -4.62 -20.01 -6.82
C LEU A 13 -4.84 -19.30 -5.47
N SER A 14 -4.71 -20.01 -4.34
CA SER A 14 -4.85 -19.44 -3.00
C SER A 14 -3.69 -18.53 -2.57
N LEU A 15 -2.53 -18.62 -3.22
CA LEU A 15 -1.38 -17.73 -2.98
C LEU A 15 -1.54 -16.34 -3.61
N ILE A 16 -2.43 -16.19 -4.59
CA ILE A 16 -2.65 -14.93 -5.32
C ILE A 16 -3.61 -14.01 -4.53
N SER A 17 -4.43 -14.58 -3.63
CA SER A 17 -5.48 -13.85 -2.93
C SER A 17 -5.00 -12.94 -1.79
N PHE A 18 -3.71 -12.94 -1.46
CA PHE A 18 -3.14 -12.03 -0.45
C PHE A 18 -2.34 -10.88 -1.08
N GLY A 19 -2.34 -10.71 -2.41
CA GLY A 19 -1.48 -9.72 -3.08
C GLY A 19 -1.87 -8.26 -2.90
N SER A 20 -3.14 -7.94 -2.65
CA SER A 20 -3.62 -6.55 -2.57
C SER A 20 -3.78 -6.10 -1.12
N PHE A 21 -2.66 -5.97 -0.40
CA PHE A 21 -2.64 -5.21 0.84
C PHE A 21 -2.61 -3.72 0.48
N ALA A 22 -3.76 -3.05 0.58
CA ALA A 22 -3.80 -1.60 0.65
C ALA A 22 -3.20 -1.18 2.00
N GLN A 23 -1.93 -0.79 2.00
CA GLN A 23 -1.22 -0.40 3.20
C GLN A 23 -1.44 1.09 3.44
N SER A 24 -2.31 1.44 4.38
CA SER A 24 -2.47 2.84 4.79
C SER A 24 -1.26 3.29 5.61
N ILE A 25 -0.48 4.22 5.08
CA ILE A 25 0.58 4.92 5.81
C ILE A 25 0.07 6.29 6.25
N THR A 26 0.58 6.77 7.37
CA THR A 26 0.38 8.17 7.80
C THR A 26 1.74 8.75 8.10
N VAL A 27 2.03 9.89 7.47
CA VAL A 27 3.27 10.63 7.70
C VAL A 27 2.96 11.96 8.36
N SER A 28 3.86 12.38 9.24
CA SER A 28 3.88 13.74 9.78
C SER A 28 5.10 14.49 9.23
N ALA A 29 4.87 15.74 8.85
CA ALA A 29 5.89 16.64 8.36
C ALA A 29 5.54 18.09 8.73
N PRO A 30 6.52 19.02 8.73
CA PRO A 30 6.25 20.41 9.04
C PRO A 30 5.45 21.13 7.95
N THR A 31 5.53 20.66 6.70
CA THR A 31 4.77 21.19 5.55
C THR A 31 4.06 20.08 4.78
N LEU A 32 3.04 20.44 4.00
CA LEU A 32 2.32 19.48 3.17
C LEU A 32 3.23 18.87 2.09
N ASP A 33 4.07 19.69 1.46
CA ASP A 33 5.06 19.26 0.48
C ASP A 33 6.04 18.23 1.05
N ASP A 34 6.54 18.45 2.28
CA ASP A 34 7.42 17.49 2.95
C ASP A 34 6.71 16.17 3.25
N ALA A 35 5.41 16.22 3.58
CA ALA A 35 4.62 15.02 3.83
C ALA A 35 4.40 14.24 2.53
N GLU A 36 4.05 14.91 1.43
CA GLU A 36 3.89 14.27 0.12
C GLU A 36 5.19 13.67 -0.39
N ALA A 37 6.31 14.37 -0.23
CA ALA A 37 7.64 13.86 -0.59
C ALA A 37 7.98 12.56 0.17
N LYS A 38 7.66 12.50 1.47
CA LYS A 38 7.84 11.29 2.29
C LYS A 38 6.95 10.14 1.85
N ILE A 39 5.67 10.40 1.55
CA ILE A 39 4.73 9.39 1.04
C ILE A 39 5.22 8.84 -0.29
N SER A 40 5.60 9.72 -1.21
CA SER A 40 6.09 9.34 -2.53
C SER A 40 7.37 8.50 -2.43
N ALA A 41 8.31 8.89 -1.56
CA ALA A 41 9.53 8.12 -1.29
C ALA A 41 9.22 6.74 -0.68
N GLN A 42 8.29 6.64 0.27
CA GLN A 42 7.86 5.36 0.85
C GLN A 42 7.16 4.47 -0.17
N ALA A 43 6.31 5.04 -1.02
CA ALA A 43 5.62 4.32 -2.07
C ALA A 43 6.60 3.76 -3.11
N LEU A 44 7.57 4.58 -3.52
CA LEU A 44 8.64 4.17 -4.42
C LEU A 44 9.50 3.05 -3.82
N GLN A 45 9.86 3.15 -2.55
CA GLN A 45 10.59 2.10 -1.82
C GLN A 45 9.79 0.80 -1.69
N ALA A 46 8.47 0.91 -1.48
CA ALA A 46 7.57 -0.24 -1.41
C ALA A 46 7.28 -0.86 -2.80
N GLY A 47 7.64 -0.17 -3.89
CA GLY A 47 7.26 -0.51 -5.25
C GLY A 47 5.74 -0.47 -5.45
N ALA A 48 5.06 0.43 -4.74
CA ALA A 48 3.61 0.57 -4.70
C ALA A 48 3.19 1.94 -5.24
N SER A 49 2.00 2.01 -5.82
CA SER A 49 1.34 3.28 -6.11
C SER A 49 0.76 3.86 -4.83
N TYR A 50 0.78 5.17 -4.66
CA TYR A 50 0.16 5.83 -3.51
C TYR A 50 -1.04 6.65 -3.92
N LYS A 51 -2.02 6.73 -3.03
CA LYS A 51 -3.16 7.63 -3.12
C LYS A 51 -3.36 8.31 -1.79
N ILE A 52 -3.31 9.65 -1.79
CA ILE A 52 -3.62 10.41 -0.59
C ILE A 52 -5.12 10.29 -0.30
N THR A 53 -5.47 9.84 0.91
CA THR A 53 -6.85 9.65 1.36
C THR A 53 -7.29 10.70 2.36
N GLY A 54 -6.34 11.39 2.98
CA GLY A 54 -6.63 12.49 3.88
C GLY A 54 -5.38 13.31 4.17
N ALA A 55 -5.59 14.60 4.35
CA ALA A 55 -4.57 15.51 4.84
C ALA A 55 -5.18 16.33 5.99
N ARG A 56 -4.47 16.43 7.10
CA ARG A 56 -4.79 17.29 8.24
C ARG A 56 -3.61 18.19 8.51
N VAL A 57 -3.83 19.49 8.50
CA VAL A 57 -2.80 20.48 8.83
C VAL A 57 -3.24 21.14 10.13
N ASP A 58 -2.50 20.87 11.19
CA ASP A 58 -2.71 21.42 12.52
C ASP A 58 -1.36 21.96 13.02
N ASN A 59 -0.81 21.48 14.14
CA ASN A 59 0.58 21.73 14.56
C ASN A 59 1.63 20.94 13.72
N GLY A 60 1.42 20.88 12.40
CA GLY A 60 2.14 20.06 11.44
C GLY A 60 1.20 19.47 10.39
N ALA A 61 1.76 19.10 9.23
CA ALA A 61 1.05 18.39 8.18
C ALA A 61 1.07 16.88 8.45
N TYR A 62 -0.12 16.33 8.69
CA TYR A 62 -0.38 14.90 8.79
C TYR A 62 -1.07 14.46 7.51
N VAL A 63 -0.39 13.66 6.71
CA VAL A 63 -0.95 13.16 5.45
C VAL A 63 -1.05 11.64 5.54
N SER A 64 -2.26 11.13 5.27
CA SER A 64 -2.56 9.72 5.18
C SER A 64 -2.67 9.33 3.72
N ALA A 65 -1.95 8.28 3.34
CA ALA A 65 -1.96 7.75 1.99
C ALA A 65 -2.12 6.23 2.02
N GLU A 66 -2.86 5.70 1.07
CA GLU A 66 -2.97 4.27 0.82
C GLU A 66 -1.93 3.86 -0.23
N LEU A 67 -1.07 2.92 0.13
CA LEU A 67 -0.13 2.29 -0.78
C LEU A 67 -0.77 1.03 -1.33
N THR A 68 -0.86 0.94 -2.65
CA THR A 68 -1.40 -0.21 -3.38
C THR A 68 -0.29 -0.79 -4.26
N LYS A 69 0.02 -2.07 -4.07
CA LYS A 69 1.06 -2.79 -4.81
C LYS A 69 0.49 -3.57 -5.98
#